data_AF-A0A7V9ADN5-F1
#
_entry.id   AF-A0A7V9ADN5-F1
#
_cell.length_a   1.000
_cell.length_b   1.000
_cell.length_c   1.000
_cell.angle_alpha   90.00
_cell.angle_beta   90.00
_cell.angle_gamma   90.00
#
_symmetry.space_group_name_H-M   'P 1'
#
loop_
_entity.id
_entity.type
_entity.pdbx_description
1 polymer ?
#
loop_
_entity_poly.entity_id
_entity_poly.type
_entity_poly.pdbx_seq_one_letter_code
_entity_poly.pdbx_strand_id
1 'polypeptide(L)'
;MGDEPSGSHVAFRVRGKTFAWYHGDGRRAINAKAPPGQNEELGREQPERCFIPSYLGPRGWVGLRVDLADTDWEQLESVVVHSYLLVAPKRLGAELLRGAET
;
A
#
# COMPACT_ATOMS: atom_id res chain seq x y z
N MET A 1 4.43 -30.43 14.40
CA MET A 1 3.65 -29.20 14.15
C MET A 1 4.54 -28.34 13.27
N GLY A 2 4.24 -28.24 11.99
CA GLY A 2 5.14 -27.66 10.98
C GLY A 2 5.36 -26.17 11.22
N ASP A 3 6.61 -25.74 11.05
CA ASP A 3 7.01 -24.34 10.95
C ASP A 3 6.38 -23.77 9.66
N GLU A 4 5.18 -23.19 9.80
CA GLU A 4 4.55 -22.41 8.73
C GLU A 4 5.41 -21.15 8.55
N PRO A 5 5.88 -20.83 7.34
CA PRO A 5 6.67 -19.62 7.15
C PRO A 5 5.83 -18.43 7.61
N SER A 6 6.31 -17.72 8.63
CA SER A 6 5.75 -16.48 9.17
C SER A 6 5.83 -15.37 8.11
N GLY A 7 5.06 -15.50 7.02
CA GLY A 7 4.86 -14.53 5.93
C GLY A 7 4.12 -13.27 6.39
N SER A 8 4.32 -12.91 7.65
CA SER A 8 3.66 -11.82 8.36
C SER A 8 3.96 -10.47 7.75
N HIS A 9 5.11 -10.31 7.06
CA HIS A 9 5.48 -9.05 6.42
C HIS A 9 6.22 -9.24 5.08
N VAL A 10 5.73 -8.62 4.00
CA VAL A 10 6.41 -8.58 2.69
C VAL A 10 6.65 -7.14 2.26
N ALA A 11 7.89 -6.80 1.89
CA ALA A 11 8.25 -5.48 1.40
C ALA A 11 8.26 -5.42 -0.13
N PHE A 12 7.53 -4.48 -0.72
CA PHE A 12 7.60 -4.18 -2.15
C PHE A 12 8.49 -2.97 -2.39
N ARG A 13 9.53 -3.14 -3.22
CA ARG A 13 10.57 -2.14 -3.42
C ARG A 13 10.84 -1.89 -4.90
N VAL A 14 11.17 -0.65 -5.22
CA VAL A 14 11.69 -0.24 -6.53
C VAL A 14 13.02 0.46 -6.33
N ARG A 15 14.09 -0.08 -6.94
CA ARG A 15 15.47 0.43 -6.79
C ARG A 15 15.87 0.68 -5.32
N GLY A 16 15.54 -0.26 -4.44
CA GLY A 16 15.85 -0.20 -3.02
C GLY A 16 14.91 0.68 -2.17
N LYS A 17 13.99 1.44 -2.78
CA LYS A 17 13.00 2.24 -2.06
C LYS A 17 11.70 1.45 -1.89
N THR A 18 11.23 1.33 -0.65
CA THR A 18 9.94 0.68 -0.36
C THR A 18 8.77 1.58 -0.70
N PHE A 19 7.79 1.02 -1.40
CA PHE A 19 6.51 1.67 -1.72
C PHE A 19 5.31 0.94 -1.12
N ALA A 20 5.41 -0.35 -0.83
CA ALA A 20 4.34 -1.05 -0.12
C ALA A 20 4.87 -2.08 0.86
N TRP A 21 4.08 -2.37 1.90
CA TRP A 21 4.28 -3.49 2.81
C TRP A 21 2.98 -4.27 2.93
N TYR A 22 3.04 -5.58 2.70
CA TYR A 22 1.98 -6.47 3.16
C TYR A 22 2.22 -6.81 4.62
N HIS A 23 1.15 -6.75 5.41
CA HIS A 23 1.06 -7.22 6.78
C HIS A 23 0.03 -8.34 6.82
N GLY A 24 0.46 -9.55 7.17
CA GLY A 24 -0.37 -10.77 7.19
C GLY A 24 -0.82 -11.20 8.58
N ASP A 25 -0.20 -10.64 9.64
CA ASP A 25 -0.51 -10.97 11.03
C ASP A 25 -1.61 -10.04 11.59
N GLY A 26 -2.62 -10.63 12.22
CA GLY A 26 -3.81 -9.94 12.71
C GLY A 26 -4.68 -9.34 11.60
N ARG A 27 -4.49 -8.05 11.29
CA ARG A 27 -5.23 -7.34 10.23
C ARG A 27 -4.47 -7.44 8.93
N ARG A 28 -4.98 -8.19 7.95
CA ARG A 28 -4.30 -8.30 6.67
C ARG A 28 -4.44 -6.99 5.92
N ALA A 29 -3.31 -6.35 5.63
CA ALA A 29 -3.32 -5.02 5.03
C ALA A 29 -2.11 -4.78 4.13
N ILE A 30 -2.30 -3.89 3.16
CA ILE A 30 -1.22 -3.26 2.42
C ILE A 30 -1.02 -1.86 2.98
N ASN A 31 0.15 -1.59 3.54
CA ASN A 31 0.58 -0.24 3.86
C ASN A 31 1.27 0.36 2.64
N ALA A 32 0.80 1.51 2.16
CA ALA A 32 1.33 2.21 1.00
C ALA A 32 1.57 3.70 1.30
N LYS A 33 2.46 4.36 0.56
CA LYS A 33 2.63 5.81 0.63
C LYS A 33 1.46 6.50 -0.06
N ALA A 34 0.91 7.49 0.60
CA ALA A 34 -0.06 8.42 0.04
C ALA A 34 0.62 9.76 -0.29
N PRO A 35 0.08 10.51 -1.25
CA PRO A 35 0.37 11.94 -1.40
C PRO A 35 0.09 12.73 -0.11
N PRO A 36 0.69 13.92 0.06
CA PRO A 36 0.47 14.76 1.24
C PRO A 36 -1.02 15.00 1.52
N GLY A 37 -1.46 14.73 2.75
CA GLY A 37 -2.86 14.89 3.20
C GLY A 37 -3.80 13.74 2.82
N GLN A 38 -3.49 12.95 1.79
CA GLN A 38 -4.39 11.90 1.30
C GLN A 38 -4.47 10.69 2.24
N ASN A 39 -3.43 10.40 3.03
CA ASN A 39 -3.52 9.33 4.04
C ASN A 39 -4.57 9.66 5.10
N GLU A 40 -4.57 10.90 5.62
CA GLU A 40 -5.54 11.36 6.62
C GLU A 40 -6.96 11.42 6.08
N GLU A 41 -7.13 11.82 4.82
CA GLU A 41 -8.40 11.79 4.11
C GLU A 41 -8.96 10.37 4.01
N LEU A 42 -8.18 9.43 3.44
CA LEU A 42 -8.58 8.02 3.32
C LEU A 42 -8.92 7.39 4.68
N GLY A 43 -8.11 7.66 5.71
CA GLY A 43 -8.37 7.16 7.06
C GLY A 43 -9.63 7.73 7.71
N ARG A 44 -10.06 8.94 7.31
CA ARG A 44 -11.26 9.60 7.82
C ARG A 44 -12.51 9.20 7.05
N GLU A 45 -12.42 9.13 5.72
CA GLU A 45 -13.56 8.83 4.85
C GLU A 45 -13.91 7.35 4.84
N GLN A 46 -12.91 6.48 5.00
CA GLN A 46 -13.08 5.03 4.90
C GLN A 46 -12.49 4.29 6.11
N PRO A 47 -12.87 4.62 7.35
CA PRO A 47 -12.23 4.08 8.57
C PRO A 47 -12.39 2.56 8.75
N GLU A 48 -13.34 1.94 8.05
CA GLU A 48 -13.54 0.48 8.06
C GLU A 48 -12.51 -0.24 7.16
N ARG A 49 -12.09 0.41 6.07
CA ARG A 49 -11.18 -0.14 5.05
C ARG A 49 -9.74 0.37 5.20
N CYS A 50 -9.59 1.59 5.69
CA CYS A 50 -8.35 2.33 5.78
C CYS A 50 -8.01 2.67 7.23
N PHE A 51 -6.72 2.68 7.55
CA PHE A 51 -6.22 3.15 8.84
C PHE A 51 -4.85 3.83 8.70
N ILE A 52 -4.49 4.62 9.71
CA ILE A 52 -3.17 5.25 9.78
C ILE A 52 -2.23 4.38 10.63
N PRO A 53 -1.17 3.78 10.07
CA PRO A 53 -0.26 2.95 10.85
C PRO A 53 0.53 3.82 11.84
N SER A 54 0.62 3.43 13.11
CA SER A 54 1.15 4.28 14.19
C SER A 54 2.57 4.84 13.93
N TYR A 55 3.43 4.10 13.24
CA TYR A 55 4.80 4.54 12.93
C TYR A 55 4.99 5.12 11.51
N LEU A 56 4.14 4.70 10.56
CA LEU A 56 4.28 5.09 9.16
C LEU A 56 3.36 6.25 8.78
N GLY A 57 2.28 6.45 9.53
CA GLY A 57 1.30 7.52 9.36
C GLY A 57 1.92 8.91 9.28
N PRO A 58 2.75 9.33 10.26
CA PRO A 58 3.45 10.63 10.21
C PRO A 58 4.39 10.78 9.00
N ARG A 59 4.72 9.68 8.32
CA ARG A 59 5.55 9.65 7.09
C ARG A 59 4.70 9.57 5.81
N GLY A 60 3.40 9.83 5.91
CA GLY A 60 2.47 9.83 4.78
C GLY A 60 2.05 8.44 4.32
N TRP A 61 2.01 7.44 5.20
CA TRP A 61 1.52 6.11 4.84
C TRP A 61 0.08 5.89 5.31
N VAL A 62 -0.64 5.05 4.57
CA VAL A 62 -1.98 4.56 4.86
C VAL A 62 -1.99 3.04 4.73
N GLY A 63 -2.74 2.37 5.61
CA GLY A 63 -2.98 0.92 5.55
C GLY A 63 -4.36 0.64 4.98
N LEU A 64 -4.43 -0.26 3.99
CA LEU A 64 -5.65 -0.70 3.33
C LEU A 64 -5.89 -2.18 3.64
N ARG A 65 -7.08 -2.51 4.16
CA ARG A 65 -7.47 -3.87 4.52
C ARG A 65 -7.73 -4.72 3.28
N VAL A 66 -7.15 -5.92 3.25
CA VAL A 66 -7.28 -6.89 2.15
C VAL A 66 -7.97 -8.20 2.58
N ASP A 67 -8.50 -8.22 3.80
CA ASP A 67 -9.25 -9.32 4.41
C ASP A 67 -10.75 -9.03 4.56
N LEU A 68 -11.26 -7.96 3.94
CA LEU A 68 -12.68 -7.64 3.96
C LEU A 68 -13.39 -8.37 2.81
N ALA A 69 -14.65 -8.76 3.03
CA ALA A 69 -15.44 -9.45 2.01
C ALA A 69 -15.69 -8.60 0.76
N ASP A 70 -15.72 -7.28 0.94
CA ASP A 70 -15.96 -6.27 -0.09
C ASP A 70 -14.74 -5.35 -0.28
N THR A 71 -13.52 -5.90 -0.12
CA THR A 71 -12.29 -5.17 -0.46
C THR A 71 -12.38 -4.62 -1.88
N ASP A 72 -12.18 -3.31 -2.02
CA ASP A 72 -12.12 -2.60 -3.29
C ASP A 72 -10.71 -2.76 -3.89
N TRP A 73 -10.59 -3.70 -4.82
CA TRP A 73 -9.32 -4.03 -5.46
C TRP A 73 -8.84 -2.93 -6.41
N GLU A 74 -9.74 -2.18 -7.04
CA GLU A 74 -9.39 -1.07 -7.95
C GLU A 74 -8.81 0.11 -7.16
N GLN A 75 -9.42 0.44 -6.01
CA GLN A 75 -8.87 1.43 -5.10
C GLN A 75 -7.50 1.00 -4.57
N LEU A 76 -7.36 -0.27 -4.15
CA LEU A 76 -6.09 -0.80 -3.67
C LEU A 76 -5.00 -0.68 -4.72
N GLU A 77 -5.29 -1.08 -5.95
CA GLU A 77 -4.38 -0.94 -7.09
C GLU A 77 -3.98 0.52 -7.29
N SER A 78 -4.95 1.44 -7.37
CA SER A 78 -4.72 2.87 -7.53
C SER A 78 -3.77 3.44 -6.46
N VAL A 79 -4.02 3.11 -5.19
CA VAL A 79 -3.16 3.55 -4.09
C VAL A 79 -1.75 2.96 -4.19
N VAL A 80 -1.62 1.67 -4.53
CA VAL A 80 -0.30 1.03 -4.70
C VAL A 80 0.47 1.61 -5.89
N VAL A 81 -0.21 1.89 -7.01
CA VAL A 81 0.36 2.53 -8.20
C VAL A 81 0.85 3.93 -7.86
N HIS A 82 0.03 4.76 -7.20
CA HIS A 82 0.46 6.09 -6.76
C HIS A 82 1.66 6.01 -5.80
N SER A 83 1.62 5.08 -4.85
CA SER A 83 2.74 4.85 -3.94
C SER A 83 4.03 4.50 -4.68
N TYR A 84 3.94 3.64 -5.71
CA TYR A 84 5.07 3.31 -6.57
C TYR A 84 5.61 4.56 -7.28
N LEU A 85 4.73 5.34 -7.92
CA LEU A 85 5.11 6.55 -8.66
C LEU A 85 5.78 7.61 -7.78
N LEU A 86 5.42 7.69 -6.49
CA LEU A 86 6.05 8.62 -5.54
C LEU A 86 7.54 8.32 -5.27
N VAL A 87 7.99 7.08 -5.47
CA VAL A 87 9.38 6.68 -5.14
C VAL A 87 10.17 6.17 -6.33
N ALA A 88 9.49 5.74 -7.40
CA ALA A 88 10.12 5.18 -8.58
C ALA A 88 10.98 6.23 -9.32
N PRO A 89 12.11 5.83 -9.92
CA PRO A 89 12.79 6.66 -10.90
C PRO A 89 11.88 6.98 -12.08
N LYS A 90 12.02 8.20 -12.64
CA LYS A 90 11.17 8.72 -13.73
C LYS A 90 10.95 7.72 -14.87
N ARG A 91 12.00 7.01 -15.30
CA ARG A 91 11.91 6.02 -16.38
C ARG A 91 10.96 4.88 -16.03
N LEU A 92 11.07 4.30 -14.84
CA LEU A 92 10.24 3.17 -14.42
C LEU A 92 8.79 3.61 -14.16
N GLY A 93 8.59 4.79 -13.57
CA GLY A 93 7.26 5.37 -13.43
C GLY A 93 6.57 5.57 -14.79
N ALA A 94 7.30 6.08 -15.78
CA ALA A 94 6.78 6.23 -17.13
C ALA A 94 6.53 4.88 -17.84
N GLU A 95 7.34 3.85 -17.57
CA GLU A 95 7.10 2.49 -18.07
C GLU A 95 5.80 1.89 -17.49
N LEU A 96 5.56 2.07 -16.18
CA LEU A 96 4.32 1.61 -15.54
C LEU A 96 3.09 2.29 -16.16
N LEU A 97 3.12 3.62 -16.30
CA LEU A 97 1.99 4.38 -16.84
C LEU A 97 1.64 3.95 -18.27
N ARG A 98 2.64 3.73 -19.13
CA ARG A 98 2.40 3.23 -20.49
C ARG A 98 1.81 1.82 -20.53
N GLY A 99 2.15 0.98 -19.56
CA GLY A 99 1.64 -0.38 -19.45
C GLY A 99 0.20 -0.46 -18.94
N ALA A 100 -0.28 0.56 -18.23
CA ALA A 100 -1.65 0.65 -17.73
C ALA A 100 -2.67 1.13 -18.79
N GLU A 101 -2.18 1.60 -19.94
CA GLU A 101 -3.00 2.08 -21.07
C GLU A 101 -3.32 0.97 -22.09
N THR A 102 -2.96 -0.29 -21.82
CA THR A 102 -3.18 -1.47 -22.69
C THR A 102 -4.04 -2.51 -22.00
#